data_AF-A0A3B0T687-F1
#
_entry.id   AF-A0A3B0T687-F1
#
_cell.length_a   1.000
_cell.length_b   1.000
_cell.length_c   1.000
_cell.angle_alpha   90.00
_cell.angle_beta   90.00
_cell.angle_gamma   90.00
#
_symmetry.space_group_name_H-M   'P 1'
#
loop_
_entity.id
_entity.type
_entity.pdbx_description
1 polymer ?
#
loop_
_entity_poly.entity_id
_entity_poly.type
_entity_poly.pdbx_seq_one_letter_code
_entity_poly.pdbx_strand_id
1 'polypeptide(L)' 'MNLVKVNGFYVIDDMTAQPNWPGGHQDNVDRLVGYLENTEDFVLTKMNWSTGLIIAVKKY' A
#
# COMPACT_ATOMS: atom_id res chain seq x y z
N MET A 1 12.44 1.47 -0.31
CA MET A 1 11.79 0.95 -1.53
C MET A 1 12.75 1.07 -2.72
N ASN A 2 13.79 0.23 -2.79
CA ASN A 2 14.94 0.48 -3.69
C ASN A 2 14.77 -0.08 -5.11
N LEU A 3 13.77 -0.94 -5.32
CA LEU A 3 13.48 -1.54 -6.64
C LEU A 3 12.61 -0.64 -7.53
N VAL A 4 11.89 0.30 -6.93
CA VAL A 4 11.04 1.25 -7.65
C VAL A 4 11.93 2.42 -8.08
N LYS A 5 12.03 2.64 -9.39
CA LYS A 5 12.73 3.81 -9.96
C LYS A 5 11.89 5.07 -9.77
N VAL A 6 12.51 6.25 -9.90
CA VAL A 6 11.78 7.53 -9.95
C VAL A 6 10.70 7.49 -11.03
N ASN A 7 9.51 8.01 -10.72
CA ASN A 7 8.28 7.91 -11.51
C ASN A 7 7.76 6.47 -11.71
N GLY A 8 8.35 5.48 -11.04
CA GLY A 8 7.90 4.11 -11.02
C GLY A 8 6.72 3.92 -10.07
N PHE A 9 5.91 2.91 -10.37
CA PHE A 9 4.72 2.56 -9.61
C PHE A 9 5.00 1.37 -8.69
N TYR A 10 4.41 1.42 -7.51
CA TYR A 10 4.21 0.28 -6.64
C TYR A 10 2.71 0.17 -6.35
N VAL A 11 2.11 -0.93 -6.79
CA VAL A 11 0.67 -1.18 -6.74
C VAL A 11 0.42 -2.37 -5.83
N ILE A 12 -0.50 -2.21 -4.88
CA ILE A 12 -0.79 -3.21 -3.84
C ILE A 12 -2.30 -3.44 -3.78
N ASP A 13 -2.73 -4.68 -3.99
CA ASP A 13 -4.12 -5.14 -3.89
C ASP A 13 -4.42 -5.74 -2.51
N ASP A 14 -5.67 -6.18 -2.30
CA ASP A 14 -6.14 -6.79 -1.05
C ASP A 14 -5.87 -5.93 0.20
N MET A 15 -6.17 -4.63 0.10
CA MET A 15 -5.94 -3.68 1.19
C MET A 15 -7.19 -3.35 2.04
N THR A 16 -8.36 -3.91 1.69
CA THR A 16 -9.60 -3.81 2.46
C THR A 16 -9.89 -5.15 3.14
N ALA A 17 -10.22 -5.12 4.43
CA ALA A 17 -10.52 -6.30 5.22
C ALA A 17 -11.50 -7.25 4.53
N GLN A 18 -11.07 -8.50 4.33
CA GLN A 18 -11.89 -9.56 3.75
C GLN A 18 -12.25 -10.63 4.80
N PRO A 19 -13.44 -11.24 4.72
CA PRO A 19 -13.87 -12.26 5.70
C PRO A 19 -12.99 -13.52 5.75
N ASN A 20 -12.22 -13.80 4.70
CA ASN A 20 -11.36 -14.97 4.57
C ASN A 20 -9.92 -14.74 5.07
N TRP A 21 -9.60 -13.54 5.54
CA TRP A 21 -8.26 -13.25 6.05
C TRP A 21 -7.95 -14.06 7.32
N PRO A 22 -6.74 -14.62 7.45
CA PRO A 22 -6.31 -15.26 8.67
C PRO A 22 -6.16 -14.23 9.81
N GLY A 23 -6.20 -14.70 11.05
CA GLY A 23 -5.94 -13.85 12.22
C GLY A 23 -4.60 -13.13 12.12
N GLY A 24 -4.59 -11.84 12.45
CA GLY A 24 -3.40 -10.97 12.37
C GLY A 24 -3.10 -10.40 10.98
N HIS A 25 -3.90 -10.69 9.95
CA HIS A 25 -3.71 -10.10 8.62
C HIS A 25 -3.93 -8.57 8.64
N GLN A 26 -4.94 -8.09 9.37
CA GLN A 26 -5.21 -6.67 9.51
C GLN A 26 -4.01 -5.91 10.10
N ASP A 27 -3.32 -6.49 11.09
CA ASP A 27 -2.14 -5.87 11.69
C ASP A 27 -1.00 -5.67 10.67
N ASN A 28 -0.85 -6.59 9.71
CA ASN A 28 0.12 -6.44 8.63
C ASN A 28 -0.27 -5.32 7.66
N VAL A 29 -1.56 -5.21 7.34
CA VAL A 29 -2.12 -4.14 6.50
C VAL A 29 -1.90 -2.79 7.17
N ASP A 30 -2.25 -2.67 8.45
CA ASP A 30 -2.10 -1.43 9.22
C ASP A 30 -0.63 -1.01 9.32
N ARG A 31 0.28 -1.95 9.58
CA ARG A 31 1.72 -1.69 9.59
C ARG A 31 2.23 -1.24 8.22
N LEU A 32 1.75 -1.87 7.13
CA LEU A 32 2.14 -1.50 5.77
C LEU A 32 1.66 -0.09 5.41
N VAL A 33 0.39 0.23 5.70
CA VAL A 33 -0.18 1.56 5.46
C VAL A 33 0.60 2.60 6.25
N GLY A 34 0.83 2.38 7.55
CA GLY A 34 1.61 3.30 8.37
C GLY A 34 3.04 3.50 7.85
N TYR A 35 3.73 2.44 7.44
CA TYR A 35 5.05 2.55 6.81
C TYR A 35 5.02 3.39 5.53
N LEU A 36 4.05 3.14 4.64
CA LEU A 36 3.92 3.86 3.37
C LEU A 36 3.60 5.34 3.61
N GLU A 37 2.67 5.65 4.50
CA GLU A 37 2.26 7.03 4.81
C GLU A 37 3.41 7.88 5.37
N ASN A 38 4.38 7.25 6.03
CA ASN A 38 5.58 7.90 6.54
C ASN A 38 6.77 7.85 5.54
N THR A 39 6.56 7.34 4.34
CA THR A 39 7.60 7.26 3.30
C THR A 39 7.61 8.55 2.46
N GLU A 40 8.58 9.42 2.70
CA GLU A 40 8.63 10.76 2.09
C GLU A 40 8.94 10.77 0.59
N ASP A 41 9.54 9.72 0.02
CA ASP A 41 9.89 9.66 -1.41
C ASP A 41 8.73 9.16 -2.29
N PHE A 42 7.54 8.93 -1.74
CA PHE A 42 6.36 8.49 -2.50
C PHE A 42 5.19 9.48 -2.43
N VAL A 43 4.35 9.45 -3.47
CA VAL A 43 2.97 9.96 -3.44
C VAL A 43 2.03 8.77 -3.37
N LEU A 44 1.08 8.80 -2.44
CA LEU A 44 0.14 7.70 -2.22
C LEU A 44 -1.29 8.08 -2.61
N THR A 45 -1.97 7.16 -3.27
CA THR A 45 -3.41 7.19 -3.49
C THR A 45 -4.00 5.88 -2.96
N LYS A 46 -4.91 5.99 -1.99
CA LYS A 46 -5.67 4.86 -1.44
C LYS A 46 -7.07 4.90 -2.04
N MET A 47 -7.53 3.77 -2.58
CA MET A 47 -8.82 3.69 -3.27
C MET A 47 -9.64 2.54 -2.70
N ASN A 48 -10.89 2.84 -2.39
CA ASN A 48 -11.90 1.82 -2.09
C ASN A 48 -12.46 1.25 -3.41
N TRP A 49 -11.59 0.58 -4.17
CA TRP A 49 -11.91 -0.08 -5.43
C TRP A 49 -11.47 -1.54 -5.37
N SER A 50 -12.31 -2.46 -5.87
CA SER A 50 -12.12 -3.91 -5.73
C SER A 50 -11.96 -4.34 -4.26
N THR A 51 -10.91 -5.10 -3.93
CA THR A 51 -10.53 -5.53 -2.57
C THR A 51 -9.69 -4.48 -1.83
N GLY A 52 -9.70 -3.23 -2.28
CA GLY A 52 -8.84 -2.15 -1.78
C GLY A 52 -7.52 -2.10 -2.53
N LEU A 53 -7.18 -0.92 -3.04
CA LEU A 53 -5.97 -0.70 -3.82
C LEU A 53 -5.18 0.48 -3.27
N ILE A 54 -3.87 0.31 -3.14
CA ILE A 54 -2.93 1.41 -2.90
C ILE A 54 -2.02 1.53 -4.12
N ILE A 55 -1.93 2.75 -4.64
CA ILE A 55 -0.96 3.12 -5.66
C ILE A 55 0.04 4.09 -5.02
N ALA A 56 1.32 3.74 -5.10
CA ALA A 56 2.43 4.57 -4.67
C ALA A 56 3.32 4.92 -5.87
N VAL A 57 3.61 6.19 -6.08
CA VAL A 57 4.52 6.67 -7.14
C VAL A 57 5.76 7.32 -6.54
N LYS A 58 6.95 6.87 -6.93
CA LYS A 58 8.21 7.42 -6.41
C LYS A 58 8.52 8.80 -7.01
N LYS A 59 8.78 9.79 -6.16
CA LYS A 59 9.06 11.18 -6.52
C LYS A 59 10.52 11.44 -6.90
N TYR A 60 11.47 10.89 -6.15
CA TYR A 60 12.92 11.13 -6.30
C TYR A 60 13.75 10.00 -5.70
#